data_AF-A0A2V7P1A3-F1
#
_entry.id   AF-A0A2V7P1A3-F1
#
_cell.length_a   1.000
_cell.length_b   1.000
_cell.length_c   1.000
_cell.angle_alpha   90.00
_cell.angle_beta   90.00
_cell.angle_gamma   90.00
#
_symmetry.space_group_name_H-M   'P 1'
#
loop_
_entity.id
_entity.type
_entity.pdbx_description
1 polymer ?
#
loop_
_entity_poly.entity_id
_entity_poly.type
_entity_poly.pdbx_seq_one_letter_code
_entity_poly.pdbx_strand_id
1 'polypeptide(L)'
;MAEGLARAQAPPGYRFWSASSEPGTLHPLAVTALAELGIDISQHHSKGLPDVPLEEMDTIVTLCAEEVCPVVPGSVRRLHWPLPDPARATGSEE
;
A
#
# COMPACT_ATOMS: atom_id res chain seq x y z
N MET A 1 1.61 -2.95 3.80
CA MET A 1 0.93 -2.68 5.09
C MET A 1 -0.42 -1.99 4.90
N ALA A 2 -0.48 -0.82 4.23
CA ALA A 2 -1.73 -0.05 4.09
C ALA A 2 -2.92 -0.84 3.52
N GLU A 3 -2.74 -1.66 2.48
CA GLU A 3 -3.83 -2.51 1.95
C GLU A 3 -4.41 -3.46 3.02
N GLY A 4 -3.55 -4.10 3.82
CA GLY A 4 -3.99 -5.01 4.90
C GLY A 4 -4.76 -4.29 5.99
N LEU A 5 -4.25 -3.13 6.44
CA LEU A 5 -4.93 -2.29 7.43
C LEU A 5 -6.30 -1.81 6.93
N ALA A 6 -6.37 -1.34 5.69
CA ALA A 6 -7.60 -0.85 5.09
C ALA A 6 -8.66 -1.95 4.97
N ARG A 7 -8.27 -3.15 4.50
CA ARG A 7 -9.17 -4.32 4.43
C ARG A 7 -9.70 -4.74 5.81
N ALA A 8 -8.87 -4.65 6.84
CA ALA A 8 -9.26 -5.04 8.20
C ALA A 8 -10.19 -4.04 8.89
N GLN A 9 -10.06 -2.74 8.58
CA GLN A 9 -10.77 -1.67 9.30
C GLN A 9 -11.97 -1.08 8.54
N ALA A 10 -12.00 -1.22 7.21
CA ALA A 10 -13.05 -0.62 6.41
C ALA A 10 -14.39 -1.38 6.55
N PRO A 11 -15.53 -0.67 6.43
CA PRO A 11 -16.82 -1.32 6.31
C PRO A 11 -16.90 -2.25 5.09
N PRO A 12 -17.87 -3.18 5.06
CA PRO A 12 -18.16 -3.96 3.85
C PRO A 12 -18.48 -3.06 2.65
N GLY A 13 -18.16 -3.53 1.45
CA GLY A 13 -18.45 -2.83 0.18
C GLY A 13 -17.28 -2.02 -0.40
N TYR A 14 -16.17 -1.90 0.33
CA TYR A 14 -14.95 -1.31 -0.18
C TYR A 14 -14.02 -2.39 -0.78
N ARG A 15 -13.31 -2.01 -1.85
CA ARG A 15 -12.26 -2.82 -2.47
C ARG A 15 -10.93 -2.06 -2.37
N PHE A 16 -9.85 -2.77 -2.05
CA PHE A 16 -8.54 -2.17 -1.83
C PHE A 16 -7.48 -2.87 -2.68
N TRP A 17 -6.55 -2.08 -3.22
CA TRP A 17 -5.36 -2.55 -3.91
C TRP A 17 -4.18 -1.67 -3.51
N SER A 18 -3.01 -2.28 -3.36
CA SER A 18 -1.72 -1.58 -3.38
C SER A 18 -0.92 -1.98 -4.61
N ALA A 19 -0.13 -1.02 -5.12
CA ALA A 19 0.83 -1.21 -6.19
C ALA A 19 2.05 -0.29 -5.98
N SER A 20 3.16 -0.60 -6.64
CA SER A 20 4.40 0.17 -6.67
C SER A 20 4.83 0.40 -8.12
N SER A 21 5.56 1.48 -8.43
CA SER A 21 6.23 1.60 -9.73
C SER A 21 7.40 0.62 -9.88
N GLU A 22 8.03 0.27 -8.77
CA GLU A 22 9.09 -0.73 -8.66
C GLU A 22 8.62 -1.86 -7.72
N PRO A 23 7.92 -2.88 -8.24
CA PRO A 23 7.41 -3.97 -7.41
C PRO A 23 8.55 -4.89 -6.95
N GLY A 24 8.83 -4.90 -5.64
CA GLY A 24 9.75 -5.84 -5.00
C GLY A 24 9.08 -7.10 -4.44
N THR A 25 9.62 -7.66 -3.37
CA THR A 25 9.01 -8.76 -2.61
C THR A 25 8.23 -8.23 -1.40
N LEU A 26 7.32 -9.05 -0.85
CA LEU A 26 6.67 -8.72 0.41
C LEU A 26 7.70 -8.75 1.55
N HIS A 27 7.90 -7.62 2.23
CA HIS A 27 8.86 -7.52 3.32
C HIS A 27 8.41 -8.37 4.53
N PRO A 28 9.23 -9.32 5.04
CA PRO A 28 8.84 -10.17 6.17
C PRO A 28 8.43 -9.40 7.42
N LEU A 29 9.17 -8.34 7.77
CA LEU A 29 8.83 -7.49 8.92
C LEU A 29 7.47 -6.78 8.78
N ALA A 30 7.00 -6.53 7.56
CA ALA A 30 5.65 -5.98 7.37
C ALA A 30 4.57 -7.01 7.74
N VAL A 31 4.83 -8.30 7.48
CA VAL A 31 3.96 -9.41 7.89
C VAL A 31 3.94 -9.52 9.41
N THR A 32 5.12 -9.52 10.04
CA THR A 32 5.24 -9.55 11.50
C THR A 32 4.52 -8.38 12.17
N ALA A 33 4.77 -7.15 11.73
CA ALA A 33 4.20 -5.95 12.31
C ALA A 33 2.66 -5.91 12.21
N LEU A 34 2.07 -6.42 11.13
CA LEU A 34 0.62 -6.52 11.02
C LEU A 34 0.04 -7.72 11.77
N ALA A 35 0.78 -8.82 11.88
CA ALA A 35 0.37 -9.98 12.67
C ALA A 35 0.26 -9.65 14.17
N GLU A 36 1.09 -8.74 14.70
CA GLU A 36 0.96 -8.20 16.06
C GLU A 36 -0.40 -7.52 16.31
N LEU A 37 -1.02 -6.99 15.25
CA LEU A 37 -2.34 -6.39 15.27
C LEU A 37 -3.46 -7.40 14.90
N GLY A 38 -3.13 -8.68 14.73
CA GLY A 38 -4.06 -9.72 14.31
C GLY A 38 -4.42 -9.68 12.82
N ILE A 39 -3.62 -9.01 11.98
CA ILE A 39 -3.86 -8.85 10.55
C ILE A 39 -2.85 -9.68 9.77
N ASP A 40 -3.31 -10.77 9.13
CA ASP A 40 -2.47 -11.60 8.28
C ASP A 40 -2.39 -11.05 6.86
N ILE A 41 -1.18 -10.72 6.41
CA ILE A 41 -0.88 -10.32 5.03
C ILE A 41 0.10 -11.29 4.34
N SER A 42 0.33 -12.48 4.89
CA SER A 42 1.29 -13.48 4.37
C SER A 42 1.01 -13.92 2.93
N GLN A 43 -0.25 -13.83 2.49
CA GLN A 43 -0.67 -14.17 1.12
C GLN A 43 -0.65 -12.96 0.16
N HIS A 44 -0.28 -11.78 0.64
CA HIS A 44 -0.12 -10.61 -0.23
C HIS A 44 1.15 -10.74 -1.07
N HIS A 45 1.18 -10.04 -2.20
CA HIS A 45 2.39 -9.88 -3.01
C HIS A 45 2.47 -8.45 -3.52
N SER A 46 3.70 -8.02 -3.86
CA SER A 46 3.93 -6.74 -4.49
C SER A 46 3.41 -6.78 -5.94
N LYS A 47 2.65 -5.76 -6.32
CA LYS A 47 2.02 -5.63 -7.63
C LYS A 47 2.57 -4.39 -8.33
N GLY A 48 2.77 -4.47 -9.64
CA GLY A 48 3.07 -3.30 -10.45
C GLY A 48 1.82 -2.44 -10.64
N LEU A 49 2.01 -1.16 -10.99
CA LEU A 49 0.92 -0.27 -11.40
C LEU A 49 0.02 -0.85 -12.51
N PRO A 50 0.52 -1.58 -13.53
CA PRO A 50 -0.32 -2.19 -14.56
C PRO A 50 -1.20 -3.36 -14.06
N ASP A 51 -0.87 -3.95 -12.91
CA ASP A 51 -1.56 -5.13 -12.38
C ASP A 51 -2.78 -4.79 -11.53
N VAL A 52 -3.06 -3.49 -11.34
CA VAL A 52 -4.20 -3.00 -10.56
C VAL A 52 -5.13 -2.18 -11.45
N PRO A 53 -6.45 -2.21 -11.22
CA PRO A 53 -7.41 -1.52 -12.07
C PRO A 53 -7.45 -0.01 -11.75
N LEU A 54 -6.38 0.73 -12.05
CA LEU A 54 -6.24 2.16 -11.73
C LEU A 54 -7.40 3.02 -12.24
N GLU A 55 -7.98 2.66 -13.38
CA GLU A 55 -9.11 3.36 -14.01
C GLU A 55 -10.43 3.15 -13.25
N GLU A 56 -10.55 2.09 -12.45
CA GLU A 56 -11.73 1.82 -11.60
C GLU A 56 -11.62 2.47 -10.21
N MET A 57 -10.51 3.12 -9.88
CA MET A 57 -10.29 3.65 -8.54
C MET A 57 -11.09 4.93 -8.30
N ASP A 58 -11.90 4.95 -7.24
CA ASP A 58 -12.52 6.19 -6.77
C ASP A 58 -11.50 7.11 -6.08
N THR A 59 -10.47 6.53 -5.45
CA THR A 59 -9.45 7.25 -4.69
C THR A 59 -8.09 6.57 -4.78
N ILE A 60 -7.05 7.37 -5.02
CA ILE A 60 -5.65 6.95 -4.97
C ILE A 60 -4.95 7.69 -3.82
N VAL A 61 -4.30 6.92 -2.96
CA VAL A 61 -3.50 7.43 -1.84
C VAL A 61 -2.03 7.15 -2.11
N THR A 62 -1.20 8.18 -2.19
CA THR A 62 0.26 8.02 -2.28
C THR A 62 0.91 8.10 -0.92
N LEU A 63 1.76 7.12 -0.61
CA LEU A 63 2.44 6.99 0.68
C LEU A 63 3.91 7.41 0.61
N CYS A 64 4.52 7.33 -0.57
CA CYS A 64 5.88 7.74 -0.84
C CYS A 64 5.95 9.26 -1.04
N ALA A 65 7.05 9.87 -0.58
CA ALA A 65 7.27 11.31 -0.72
C ALA A 65 7.69 11.73 -2.16
N GLU A 66 8.24 10.81 -2.96
CA GLU A 66 9.02 11.16 -4.17
C GLU A 66 8.55 10.48 -5.46
N GLU A 67 7.49 9.67 -5.44
CA GLU A 67 7.12 8.88 -6.62
C GLU A 67 6.20 9.65 -7.57
N VAL A 68 6.58 9.69 -8.85
CA VAL A 68 5.77 10.25 -9.93
C VAL A 68 4.52 9.39 -10.07
N CYS A 69 3.36 9.92 -9.68
CA CYS A 69 2.10 9.23 -9.90
C CYS A 69 1.88 8.97 -11.39
N PRO A 70 1.38 7.78 -11.78
CA PRO A 70 0.88 7.59 -13.13
C PRO A 70 -0.24 8.60 -13.43
N VAL A 71 -0.35 8.99 -14.69
CA VAL A 71 -1.45 9.85 -15.16
C VAL A 71 -2.73 9.04 -15.02
N VAL A 72 -3.58 9.45 -14.09
CA VAL A 72 -4.88 8.82 -13.82
C VAL A 72 -6.00 9.72 -14.36
N PRO A 73 -7.16 9.15 -14.73
CA PRO A 73 -8.32 9.94 -15.15
C PRO A 73 -8.68 11.04 -14.14
N GLY A 74 -9.07 12.22 -14.63
CA GLY A 74 -9.27 13.41 -13.79
C GLY A 74 -10.39 13.32 -12.74
N SER A 75 -11.23 12.28 -12.80
CA SER A 75 -12.30 12.00 -11.84
C SER A 75 -11.82 11.32 -10.55
N VAL A 76 -10.60 10.79 -10.52
CA VAL A 76 -10.08 10.05 -9.36
C VAL A 76 -9.65 11.01 -8.25
N ARG A 77 -10.14 10.79 -7.03
CA ARG A 77 -9.70 11.59 -5.88
C ARG A 77 -8.26 11.21 -5.51
N ARG A 78 -7.39 12.20 -5.33
CA ARG A 78 -5.98 11.97 -4.97
C ARG A 78 -5.71 12.47 -3.56
N LEU A 79 -5.12 11.62 -2.74
CA LEU A 79 -4.66 11.94 -1.39
C LEU A 79 -3.16 11.65 -1.32
N HIS A 80 -2.43 12.50 -0.61
CA HIS A 80 -0.99 12.32 -0.38
C HIS A 80 -0.74 12.25 1.11
N TRP A 81 -0.35 11.07 1.59
CA TRP A 81 -0.05 10.77 2.99
C TRP A 81 1.39 10.28 3.09
N PRO A 82 2.38 11.19 3.00
CA PRO A 82 3.78 10.80 2.98
C PRO A 82 4.15 10.11 4.29
N LEU A 83 4.75 8.94 4.18
CA LEU A 83 5.27 8.17 5.30
C LEU A 83 6.75 7.87 5.07
N PRO A 84 7.59 7.91 6.11
CA PRO A 84 8.96 7.44 6.01
C PRO A 84 8.95 5.95 5.65
N ASP A 85 9.85 5.55 4.75
CA ASP A 85 9.97 4.14 4.38
C ASP A 85 10.68 3.37 5.51
N PRO A 86 9.98 2.43 6.18
CA PRO A 86 10.58 1.66 7.26
C PRO A 86 11.77 0.81 6.79
N ALA A 87 11.85 0.44 5.51
CA ALA A 87 12.99 -0.31 4.98
C ALA A 87 14.28 0.53 4.90
N ARG A 88 14.16 1.87 4.98
CA ARG A 88 15.29 2.81 5.04
C ARG A 88 15.64 3.23 6.47
N ALA A 89 14.92 2.73 7.47
CA ALA A 89 15.23 3.03 8.87
C ALA A 89 16.59 2.46 9.26
N THR A 90 17.35 3.24 10.01
CA THR A 90 18.65 2.85 10.57
C THR A 90 18.51 2.70 12.09
N GLY A 91 18.83 1.52 12.65
CA GLY A 91 18.72 1.23 14.08
C GLY A 91 18.84 -0.26 14.39
N SER A 92 18.89 -0.65 15.66
CA SER A 92 18.72 -2.06 16.10
C SER A 92 17.24 -2.48 16.00
N GLU A 93 16.99 -3.78 15.79
CA GLU A 93 15.64 -4.38 15.80
C GLU A 93 15.06 -4.51 17.23
N GLU A 94 15.19 -3.46 18.05
CA GLU A 94 14.65 -3.41 19.42
C GLU A 94 13.25 -2.80 19.50
#